data_AF-A0A1F5EN26-F1
#
_entry.id   AF-A0A1F5EN26-F1
#
_cell.length_a   1.000
_cell.length_b   1.000
_cell.length_c   1.000
_cell.angle_alpha   90.00
_cell.angle_beta   90.00
_cell.angle_gamma   90.00
#
_symmetry.space_group_name_H-M   'P 1'
#
loop_
_entity.id
_entity.type
_entity.pdbx_description
1 polymer ?
#
loop_
_entity_poly.entity_id
_entity_poly.type
_entity_poly.pdbx_seq_one_letter_code
_entity_poly.pdbx_strand_id
1 'polypeptide(L)'
;MKNKNLIIFFVVICVLILIFFIFSTRKSDTEVIDNITENNSISEISDNDILNADFNFGEFTNQYIDDDFDFSLMYPEELGVAQVQKSCDISLYLKKPSYPPFLLIQNPNCDSAFRNPNAKSLDDYKKDYVTKSGGIVHIFNSEEIKTNFGTIGIKQKYHKFQNEEEINNINFNDITPSVRYVFHNEIHGFYILYVMPTFSENEYLEEKTNIYLDLEKKIINTIKY
;
A
#
# COMPACT_ATOMS: atom_id res chain seq x y z
N MET A 1 -2.62 61.36 10.66
CA MET A 1 -1.99 60.48 9.64
C MET A 1 -0.86 59.61 10.25
N LYS A 2 -1.10 58.84 11.34
CA LYS A 2 -0.06 57.98 11.97
C LYS A 2 -0.37 56.47 11.95
N ASN A 3 -1.60 56.04 11.66
CA ASN A 3 -1.98 54.61 11.72
C ASN A 3 -1.78 53.82 10.41
N LYS A 4 -1.76 54.47 9.23
CA LYS A 4 -1.58 53.75 7.96
C LYS A 4 -0.17 53.15 7.83
N ASN A 5 0.86 53.85 8.31
CA ASN A 5 2.24 53.35 8.27
C ASN A 5 2.46 52.19 9.25
N LEU A 6 1.74 52.14 10.36
CA LEU A 6 1.82 51.05 11.33
C LEU A 6 1.22 49.75 10.77
N ILE A 7 0.10 49.84 10.05
CA ILE A 7 -0.53 48.68 9.41
C ILE A 7 0.35 48.12 8.28
N ILE A 8 0.93 49.00 7.46
CA ILE A 8 1.87 48.58 6.40
C ILE A 8 3.10 47.89 7.00
N PHE A 9 3.63 48.40 8.11
CA PHE A 9 4.77 47.80 8.81
C PHE A 9 4.46 46.39 9.32
N PHE A 10 3.28 46.17 9.91
CA PHE A 10 2.86 44.84 10.36
C PHE A 10 2.68 43.84 9.20
N VAL A 11 2.08 44.28 8.09
CA VAL A 11 1.90 43.42 6.91
C VAL A 11 3.25 42.98 6.32
N VAL A 12 4.23 43.90 6.23
CA VAL A 12 5.57 43.57 5.74
C VAL A 12 6.28 42.57 6.65
N ILE A 13 6.16 42.71 7.97
CA ILE A 13 6.73 41.75 8.93
C ILE A 13 6.11 40.36 8.77
N CYS A 14 4.77 40.27 8.66
CA CYS A 14 4.10 38.97 8.47
C CYS A 14 4.54 38.28 7.19
N VAL A 15 4.72 39.02 6.08
CA VAL A 15 5.20 38.47 4.80
C VAL A 15 6.65 37.98 4.93
N LEU A 16 7.52 38.72 5.61
CA LEU A 16 8.91 38.32 5.82
C LEU A 16 9.04 37.06 6.70
N ILE A 17 8.20 36.93 7.74
CA ILE A 17 8.14 35.72 8.58
C ILE A 17 7.66 34.52 7.75
N LEU A 18 6.63 34.71 6.90
CA LEU A 18 6.11 33.64 6.05
C LEU A 18 7.16 33.17 5.03
N ILE A 19 7.89 34.11 4.42
CA ILE A 19 9.01 33.80 3.50
C ILE A 19 10.12 33.07 4.26
N PHE A 20 10.47 33.51 5.47
CA PHE A 20 11.48 32.84 6.29
C PHE A 20 11.09 31.40 6.66
N PHE A 21 9.81 31.15 6.97
CA PHE A 21 9.30 29.80 7.21
C PHE A 21 9.38 28.92 5.96
N ILE A 22 8.97 29.44 4.80
CA ILE A 22 9.05 28.72 3.51
C ILE A 22 10.50 28.39 3.13
N PHE A 23 11.46 29.28 3.41
CA PHE A 23 12.87 29.02 3.14
C PHE A 23 13.53 28.11 4.20
N SER A 24 13.10 28.16 5.46
CA SER A 24 13.62 27.30 6.53
C SER A 24 13.17 25.84 6.36
N THR A 25 11.96 25.59 5.84
CA THR A 25 11.49 24.24 5.51
C THR A 25 12.13 23.65 4.25
N ARG A 26 12.97 24.40 3.53
CA ARG A 26 13.56 23.97 2.25
C ARG A 26 14.99 23.44 2.37
N LYS A 27 15.52 23.30 3.59
CA LYS A 27 16.96 23.06 3.82
C LYS A 27 17.32 21.73 4.51
N SER A 28 16.54 20.65 4.31
CA SER A 28 16.94 19.31 4.79
C SER A 28 16.92 18.19 3.75
N ASP A 29 16.53 18.43 2.51
CA ASP A 29 16.24 17.30 1.58
C ASP A 29 17.41 16.96 0.64
N THR A 30 18.63 17.40 0.93
CA THR A 30 19.77 17.24 0.01
C THR A 30 20.93 16.42 0.56
N GLU A 31 20.91 15.95 1.81
CA GLU A 31 22.04 15.20 2.39
C GLU A 31 21.81 13.68 2.56
N VAL A 32 20.64 13.14 2.18
CA VAL A 32 20.34 11.70 2.34
C VAL A 32 20.33 10.93 1.00
N ILE A 33 20.41 11.61 -0.14
CA ILE A 33 20.34 10.98 -1.48
C ILE A 33 21.69 10.41 -1.93
N ASP A 34 22.81 10.84 -1.37
CA ASP A 34 24.13 10.37 -1.82
C ASP A 34 24.50 8.96 -1.33
N ASN A 35 23.77 8.37 -0.37
CA ASN A 35 24.11 7.06 0.20
C ASN A 35 23.44 5.84 -0.49
N ILE A 36 22.53 6.04 -1.46
CA ILE A 36 21.87 4.92 -2.15
C ILE A 36 22.60 4.57 -3.47
N THR A 37 23.40 5.49 -4.03
CA THR A 37 23.87 5.34 -5.42
C THR A 37 25.24 4.68 -5.57
N GLU A 38 26.04 4.47 -4.52
CA GLU A 38 27.47 4.17 -4.72
C GLU A 38 28.02 2.83 -4.20
N ASN A 39 27.20 1.78 -3.96
CA ASN A 39 27.79 0.48 -3.59
C ASN A 39 27.09 -0.81 -4.05
N ASN A 40 26.21 -0.77 -5.05
CA ASN A 40 25.73 -2.01 -5.68
C ASN A 40 26.15 -2.04 -7.15
N SER A 41 27.32 -2.64 -7.40
CA SER A 41 27.58 -3.30 -8.68
C SER A 41 26.50 -4.37 -8.88
N ILE A 42 25.41 -4.01 -9.56
CA ILE A 42 24.37 -4.93 -9.98
C ILE A 42 25.03 -5.83 -11.04
N SER A 43 25.43 -7.03 -10.64
CA SER A 43 25.63 -8.11 -11.60
C SER A 43 24.27 -8.37 -12.25
N GLU A 44 24.17 -8.21 -13.56
CA GLU A 44 23.01 -8.64 -14.34
C GLU A 44 22.84 -10.16 -14.14
N ILE A 45 21.98 -10.54 -13.19
CA ILE A 45 21.54 -11.92 -13.02
C ILE A 45 20.56 -12.17 -14.17
N SER A 46 20.81 -13.21 -14.97
CA SER A 46 19.94 -13.52 -16.11
C SER A 46 18.56 -13.96 -15.62
N ASP A 47 17.51 -13.65 -16.38
CA ASP A 47 16.15 -14.13 -16.09
C ASP A 47 16.10 -15.67 -15.92
N ASN A 48 17.03 -16.41 -16.51
CA ASN A 48 17.17 -17.87 -16.38
C ASN A 48 17.76 -18.35 -15.04
N ASP A 49 18.65 -17.58 -14.41
CA ASP A 49 19.18 -17.92 -13.08
C ASP A 49 18.12 -17.72 -11.98
N ILE A 50 17.18 -16.84 -12.28
CA ILE A 50 16.03 -16.48 -11.45
C ILE A 50 14.89 -17.51 -11.58
N LEU A 51 14.73 -18.09 -12.76
CA LEU A 51 13.71 -19.11 -13.05
C LEU A 51 13.92 -20.41 -12.26
N ASN A 52 15.16 -20.72 -11.87
CA ASN A 52 15.56 -21.95 -11.16
C ASN A 52 15.81 -21.78 -9.65
N ALA A 53 15.53 -20.61 -9.07
CA ALA A 53 15.67 -20.43 -7.63
C ALA A 53 14.52 -21.12 -6.87
N ASP A 54 14.85 -22.08 -6.00
CA ASP A 54 13.93 -22.65 -5.02
C ASP A 54 13.52 -21.56 -4.02
N PHE A 55 12.40 -20.88 -4.30
CA PHE A 55 11.84 -19.90 -3.38
C PHE A 55 11.20 -20.62 -2.19
N ASN A 56 11.94 -20.72 -1.10
CA ASN A 56 11.38 -21.01 0.21
C ASN A 56 11.50 -19.76 1.07
N PHE A 57 10.37 -19.27 1.59
CA PHE A 57 10.37 -18.16 2.53
C PHE A 57 10.77 -18.68 3.91
N GLY A 58 11.81 -18.08 4.49
CA GLY A 58 12.32 -18.46 5.79
C GLY A 58 11.40 -18.10 6.95
N GLU A 59 11.97 -18.04 8.15
CA GLU A 59 11.23 -17.67 9.35
C GLU A 59 10.73 -16.22 9.29
N PHE A 60 9.55 -15.99 9.87
CA PHE A 60 8.94 -14.67 9.98
C PHE A 60 9.59 -13.93 11.15
N THR A 61 10.79 -13.41 10.93
CA THR A 61 11.61 -12.75 11.96
C THR A 61 11.53 -11.23 11.89
N ASN A 62 11.19 -10.67 10.74
CA ASN A 62 11.02 -9.23 10.60
C ASN A 62 9.61 -8.79 10.97
N GLN A 63 9.50 -7.55 11.42
CA GLN A 63 8.23 -6.94 11.79
C GLN A 63 8.13 -5.54 11.22
N TYR A 64 6.97 -5.24 10.64
CA TYR A 64 6.55 -3.88 10.34
C TYR A 64 5.60 -3.42 11.45
N ILE A 65 5.84 -2.23 11.98
CA ILE A 65 5.03 -1.60 13.04
C ILE A 65 4.67 -0.19 12.59
N ASP A 66 3.38 0.12 12.67
CA ASP A 66 2.79 1.43 12.45
C ASP A 66 2.22 1.94 13.78
N ASP A 67 3.08 2.59 14.57
CA ASP A 67 2.76 3.04 15.93
C ASP A 67 1.60 4.06 15.96
N ASP A 68 1.40 4.80 14.88
CA ASP A 68 0.35 5.83 14.80
C ASP A 68 -1.07 5.25 14.72
N PHE A 69 -1.19 3.96 14.40
CA PHE A 69 -2.47 3.31 14.15
C PHE A 69 -2.59 1.90 14.75
N ASP A 70 -1.64 1.54 15.61
CA ASP A 70 -1.57 0.25 16.30
C ASP A 70 -1.63 -0.93 15.32
N PHE A 71 -0.98 -0.81 14.17
CA PHE A 71 -0.96 -1.88 13.17
C PHE A 71 0.42 -2.51 13.12
N SER A 72 0.47 -3.84 13.11
CA SER A 72 1.72 -4.54 12.81
C SER A 72 1.49 -5.82 12.03
N LEU A 73 2.53 -6.24 11.32
CA LEU A 73 2.60 -7.54 10.68
C LEU A 73 4.03 -8.07 10.74
N MET A 74 4.16 -9.38 10.60
CA MET A 74 5.44 -10.05 10.46
C MET A 74 5.65 -10.47 9.01
N TYR A 75 6.91 -10.49 8.59
CA TYR A 75 7.29 -10.90 7.25
C TYR A 75 8.65 -11.62 7.28
N PRO A 76 8.95 -12.47 6.29
CA PRO A 76 10.16 -13.26 6.30
C PRO A 76 11.39 -12.41 5.89
N GLU A 77 12.60 -12.90 6.18
CA GLU A 77 13.84 -12.14 5.96
C GLU A 77 14.07 -11.75 4.50
N GLU A 78 13.57 -12.57 3.58
CA GLU A 78 13.72 -12.39 2.14
C GLU A 78 12.92 -11.20 1.60
N LEU A 79 11.95 -10.68 2.37
CA LEU A 79 11.24 -9.45 2.02
C LEU A 79 11.91 -8.21 2.63
N GLY A 80 12.00 -7.15 1.83
CA GLY A 80 12.33 -5.80 2.23
C GLY A 80 11.06 -4.96 2.37
N VAL A 81 11.15 -3.90 3.16
CA VAL A 81 10.09 -2.90 3.32
C VAL A 81 10.54 -1.62 2.67
N ALA A 82 9.74 -1.07 1.75
CA ALA A 82 9.94 0.25 1.19
C ALA A 82 8.71 1.11 1.49
N GLN A 83 8.92 2.27 2.11
CA GLN A 83 7.88 3.30 2.17
C GLN A 83 7.84 4.01 0.82
N VAL A 84 6.68 4.01 0.17
CA VAL A 84 6.53 4.69 -1.12
C VAL A 84 6.38 6.19 -0.84
N GLN A 85 7.45 6.94 -1.15
CA GLN A 85 7.51 8.38 -0.91
C GLN A 85 6.29 9.07 -1.56
N LYS A 86 5.57 9.87 -0.75
CA LYS A 86 4.32 10.62 -1.06
C LYS A 86 2.98 9.88 -0.95
N SER A 87 2.92 8.56 -0.86
CA SER A 87 1.61 7.86 -0.84
C SER A 87 1.19 7.30 0.52
N CYS A 88 2.00 7.42 1.57
CA CYS A 88 1.86 6.72 2.87
C CYS A 88 1.55 5.21 2.72
N ASP A 89 1.88 4.65 1.56
CA ASP A 89 1.80 3.23 1.30
C ASP A 89 3.14 2.56 1.59
N ILE A 90 3.06 1.28 1.92
CA ILE A 90 4.21 0.48 2.31
C ILE A 90 4.21 -0.77 1.46
N SER A 91 5.36 -1.04 0.86
CA SER A 91 5.56 -2.16 -0.04
C SER A 91 6.46 -3.19 0.60
N LEU A 92 5.99 -4.43 0.68
CA LEU A 92 6.88 -5.58 0.88
C LEU A 92 7.34 -6.07 -0.49
N TYR A 93 8.64 -6.10 -0.72
CA TYR A 93 9.26 -6.52 -1.98
C TYR A 93 10.30 -7.59 -1.72
N LEU A 94 10.56 -8.45 -2.69
CA LEU A 94 11.64 -9.44 -2.58
C LEU A 94 13.00 -8.73 -2.64
N LYS A 95 13.86 -8.96 -1.64
CA LYS A 95 15.19 -8.34 -1.58
C LYS A 95 16.06 -8.71 -2.78
N LYS A 96 16.04 -9.97 -3.21
CA LYS A 96 16.79 -10.46 -4.38
C LYS A 96 16.08 -11.62 -5.09
N PRO A 97 16.01 -11.58 -6.44
CA PRO A 97 16.18 -10.38 -7.26
C PRO A 97 15.09 -9.35 -6.91
N SER A 98 15.37 -8.06 -7.15
CA SER A 98 14.42 -6.99 -6.83
C SER A 98 13.23 -7.04 -7.77
N TYR A 99 12.12 -7.56 -7.25
CA TYR A 99 10.86 -7.70 -7.97
C TYR A 99 9.92 -6.53 -7.72
N PRO A 100 8.82 -6.42 -8.50
CA PRO A 100 7.74 -5.53 -8.12
C PRO A 100 7.24 -5.88 -6.70
N PRO A 101 6.56 -4.94 -6.03
CA PRO A 101 6.06 -5.18 -4.68
C PRO A 101 5.12 -6.38 -4.66
N PHE A 102 5.35 -7.32 -3.74
CA PHE A 102 4.49 -8.48 -3.51
C PHE A 102 3.21 -8.07 -2.77
N LEU A 103 3.37 -7.24 -1.73
CA LEU A 103 2.29 -6.74 -0.91
C LEU A 103 2.38 -5.23 -0.81
N LEU A 104 1.30 -4.54 -1.12
CA LEU A 104 1.15 -3.10 -0.90
C LEU A 104 0.16 -2.88 0.24
N ILE A 105 0.56 -2.14 1.25
CA ILE A 105 -0.23 -1.81 2.43
C ILE A 105 -0.57 -0.32 2.32
N GLN A 106 -1.85 0.00 2.25
CA GLN A 106 -2.33 1.37 2.26
C GLN A 106 -2.75 1.76 3.67
N ASN A 107 -2.11 2.82 4.17
CA ASN A 107 -2.39 3.37 5.49
C ASN A 107 -3.78 4.07 5.53
N PRO A 108 -4.48 4.06 6.68
CA PRO A 108 -5.79 4.68 6.82
C PRO A 108 -5.87 6.18 6.52
N ASN A 109 -4.76 6.92 6.56
CA ASN A 109 -4.73 8.33 6.21
C ASN A 109 -4.54 8.58 4.71
N CYS A 110 -4.34 7.54 3.90
CA CYS A 110 -4.18 7.69 2.46
C CYS A 110 -5.52 7.92 1.77
N ASP A 111 -5.53 8.90 0.85
CA ASP A 111 -6.62 9.08 -0.10
C ASP A 111 -6.41 8.11 -1.27
N SER A 112 -6.70 6.84 -1.00
CA SER A 112 -6.53 5.76 -1.96
C SER A 112 -7.62 5.78 -3.02
N ALA A 113 -7.23 5.54 -4.27
CA ALA A 113 -8.14 5.42 -5.40
C ALA A 113 -9.15 4.28 -5.28
N PHE A 114 -9.01 3.41 -4.27
CA PHE A 114 -9.86 2.26 -3.99
C PHE A 114 -10.50 2.34 -2.59
N ARG A 115 -10.29 3.40 -1.81
CA ARG A 115 -10.92 3.54 -0.50
C ARG A 115 -12.43 3.74 -0.65
N ASN A 116 -13.22 3.15 0.24
CA ASN A 116 -14.63 3.49 0.38
C ASN A 116 -14.72 4.73 1.29
N PRO A 117 -15.04 5.93 0.76
CA PRO A 117 -15.06 7.16 1.56
C PRO A 117 -16.19 7.18 2.60
N ASN A 118 -17.18 6.29 2.45
CA ASN A 118 -18.37 6.25 3.30
C ASN A 118 -18.39 5.06 4.27
N ALA A 119 -17.36 4.20 4.25
CA ALA A 119 -17.30 3.04 5.12
C ALA A 119 -17.09 3.45 6.58
N LYS A 120 -17.84 2.80 7.47
CA LYS A 120 -17.73 2.89 8.94
C LYS A 120 -17.50 1.53 9.59
N SER A 121 -17.63 0.47 8.80
CA SER A 121 -17.48 -0.92 9.23
C SER A 121 -16.91 -1.78 8.10
N LEU A 122 -16.46 -2.99 8.43
CA LEU A 122 -16.08 -3.99 7.42
C LEU A 122 -17.28 -4.39 6.54
N ASP A 123 -18.51 -4.35 7.06
CA ASP A 123 -19.72 -4.66 6.29
C ASP A 123 -19.99 -3.67 5.16
N ASP A 124 -19.52 -2.42 5.29
CA ASP A 124 -19.60 -1.43 4.22
C ASP A 124 -18.64 -1.74 3.08
N TYR A 125 -17.53 -2.43 3.36
CA TYR A 125 -16.61 -2.90 2.33
C TYR A 125 -17.12 -4.16 1.63
N LYS A 126 -17.99 -4.97 2.26
CA LYS A 126 -18.56 -6.18 1.64
C LYS A 126 -19.49 -5.91 0.44
N LYS A 127 -19.79 -4.64 0.15
CA LYS A 127 -20.72 -4.20 -0.90
C LYS A 127 -19.98 -3.35 -1.92
N ASP A 128 -20.57 -3.23 -3.10
CA ASP A 128 -20.10 -2.28 -4.12
C ASP A 128 -20.11 -0.85 -3.59
N TYR A 129 -19.14 -0.05 -4.04
CA TYR A 129 -19.08 1.36 -3.65
C TYR A 129 -18.38 2.22 -4.69
N VAL A 130 -18.68 3.51 -4.62
CA VAL A 130 -18.05 4.55 -5.43
C VAL A 130 -16.84 5.10 -4.68
N THR A 131 -15.69 5.16 -5.36
CA THR A 131 -14.47 5.75 -4.82
C THR A 131 -14.55 7.27 -4.88
N LYS A 132 -13.73 7.95 -4.07
CA LYS A 132 -13.69 9.42 -4.09
C LYS A 132 -13.32 10.00 -5.47
N SER A 133 -12.55 9.26 -6.26
CA SER A 133 -12.15 9.64 -7.62
C SER A 133 -13.24 9.36 -8.67
N GLY A 134 -14.43 8.89 -8.28
CA GLY A 134 -15.55 8.59 -9.18
C GLY A 134 -15.53 7.22 -9.84
N GLY A 135 -14.60 6.33 -9.49
CA GLY A 135 -14.60 4.95 -9.98
C GLY A 135 -15.54 4.07 -9.16
N ILE A 136 -15.94 2.91 -9.69
CA ILE A 136 -16.83 1.98 -9.01
C ILE A 136 -16.06 0.71 -8.69
N VAL A 137 -15.99 0.34 -7.41
CA VAL A 137 -15.46 -0.94 -6.98
C VAL A 137 -16.63 -1.92 -6.89
N HIS A 138 -16.58 -2.95 -7.73
CA HIS A 138 -17.50 -4.08 -7.67
C HIS A 138 -16.88 -5.22 -6.87
N ILE A 139 -17.64 -5.80 -5.95
CA ILE A 139 -17.23 -6.88 -5.07
C ILE A 139 -17.87 -8.19 -5.55
N PHE A 140 -17.03 -9.08 -6.10
CA PHE A 140 -17.46 -10.40 -6.57
C PHE A 140 -17.67 -11.38 -5.41
N ASN A 141 -16.79 -11.29 -4.41
CA ASN A 141 -16.84 -12.12 -3.23
C ASN A 141 -16.14 -11.39 -2.08
N SER A 142 -16.67 -11.58 -0.87
CA SER A 142 -16.04 -11.13 0.36
C SER A 142 -16.21 -12.21 1.43
N GLU A 143 -15.11 -12.61 2.03
CA GLU A 143 -15.08 -13.57 3.15
C GLU A 143 -14.46 -12.92 4.38
N GLU A 144 -15.02 -13.23 5.56
CA GLU A 144 -14.41 -12.84 6.82
C GLU A 144 -13.17 -13.69 7.07
N ILE A 145 -12.12 -13.05 7.55
CA ILE A 145 -10.89 -13.71 7.98
C ILE A 145 -10.57 -13.31 9.42
N LYS A 146 -9.94 -14.22 10.14
CA LYS A 146 -9.45 -13.99 11.49
C LYS A 146 -7.98 -14.37 11.56
N THR A 147 -7.14 -13.43 12.01
CA THR A 147 -5.69 -13.67 12.15
C THR A 147 -5.39 -14.51 13.39
N ASN A 148 -4.14 -14.97 13.54
CA ASN A 148 -3.71 -15.71 14.72
C ASN A 148 -3.79 -14.89 16.02
N PHE A 149 -3.81 -13.55 15.90
CA PHE A 149 -3.94 -12.62 17.02
C PHE A 149 -5.40 -12.23 17.30
N GLY A 150 -6.35 -12.79 16.54
CA GLY A 150 -7.77 -12.55 16.73
C GLY A 150 -8.30 -11.29 16.03
N THR A 151 -7.46 -10.56 15.30
CA THR A 151 -7.87 -9.46 14.44
C THR A 151 -8.84 -9.96 13.38
N ILE A 152 -9.95 -9.24 13.21
CA ILE A 152 -10.97 -9.55 12.21
C ILE A 152 -10.74 -8.64 10.99
N GLY A 153 -10.76 -9.24 9.82
CA GLY A 153 -10.71 -8.54 8.54
C GLY A 153 -11.59 -9.21 7.51
N ILE A 154 -11.53 -8.73 6.27
CA ILE A 154 -12.19 -9.37 5.14
C ILE A 154 -11.20 -9.55 3.99
N LYS A 155 -11.26 -10.70 3.32
CA LYS A 155 -10.63 -10.92 2.02
C LYS A 155 -11.66 -10.64 0.94
N GLN A 156 -11.29 -9.87 -0.08
CA GLN A 156 -12.19 -9.45 -1.15
C GLN A 156 -11.65 -9.81 -2.52
N LYS A 157 -12.51 -10.38 -3.36
CA LYS A 157 -12.33 -10.41 -4.82
C LYS A 157 -13.08 -9.23 -5.40
N TYR A 158 -12.37 -8.34 -6.07
CA TYR A 158 -12.93 -7.09 -6.57
C TYR A 158 -12.41 -6.71 -7.95
N HIS A 159 -13.13 -5.81 -8.62
CA HIS A 159 -12.63 -5.10 -9.80
C HIS A 159 -13.05 -3.64 -9.71
N LYS A 160 -12.21 -2.73 -10.23
CA LYS A 160 -12.53 -1.30 -10.27
C LYS A 160 -12.83 -0.90 -11.69
N PHE A 161 -14.04 -0.42 -11.90
CA PHE A 161 -14.50 0.20 -13.12
C PHE A 161 -14.35 1.73 -13.05
N GLN A 162 -14.23 2.36 -14.20
CA GLN A 162 -14.16 3.81 -14.32
C GLN A 162 -15.51 4.46 -14.07
N ASN A 163 -16.62 3.82 -14.47
CA ASN A 163 -17.99 4.34 -14.39
C ASN A 163 -19.03 3.22 -14.57
N GLU A 164 -20.33 3.56 -14.48
CA GLU A 164 -21.44 2.60 -14.65
C GLU A 164 -21.58 2.08 -16.08
N GLU A 165 -21.17 2.85 -17.09
CA GLU A 165 -21.26 2.44 -18.49
C GLU A 165 -20.36 1.22 -18.78
N GLU A 166 -19.16 1.21 -18.20
CA GLU A 166 -18.24 0.07 -18.31
C GLU A 166 -18.86 -1.21 -17.70
N ILE A 167 -19.52 -1.09 -16.56
CA ILE A 167 -20.20 -2.21 -15.88
C ILE A 167 -21.32 -2.78 -16.76
N ASN A 168 -22.12 -1.92 -17.39
CA ASN A 168 -23.24 -2.35 -18.20
C ASN A 168 -22.83 -3.05 -19.50
N ASN A 169 -21.59 -2.86 -19.95
CA ASN A 169 -21.08 -3.36 -21.22
C ASN A 169 -20.10 -4.53 -21.09
N ILE A 170 -19.77 -4.95 -19.86
CA ILE A 170 -18.82 -6.04 -19.62
C ILE A 170 -19.53 -7.36 -19.33
N ASN A 171 -18.93 -8.45 -19.78
CA ASN A 171 -19.27 -9.78 -19.32
C ASN A 171 -18.39 -10.12 -18.11
N PHE A 172 -19.01 -10.24 -16.94
CA PHE A 172 -18.29 -10.51 -15.68
C PHE A 172 -17.46 -11.79 -15.69
N ASN A 173 -17.77 -12.76 -16.56
CA ASN A 173 -16.98 -13.98 -16.70
C ASN A 173 -15.60 -13.74 -17.31
N ASP A 174 -15.40 -12.62 -18.01
CA ASP A 174 -14.15 -12.26 -18.67
C ASP A 174 -13.23 -11.44 -17.73
N ILE A 175 -13.71 -11.14 -16.51
CA ILE A 175 -12.97 -10.37 -15.53
C ILE A 175 -12.14 -11.32 -14.66
N THR A 176 -10.84 -11.04 -14.59
CA THR A 176 -9.96 -11.62 -13.55
C THR A 176 -9.96 -10.67 -12.36
N PRO A 177 -10.68 -10.98 -11.25
CA PRO A 177 -10.77 -10.07 -10.12
C PRO A 177 -9.45 -9.99 -9.36
N SER A 178 -9.10 -8.78 -8.93
CA SER A 178 -8.00 -8.56 -7.99
C SER A 178 -8.38 -9.01 -6.58
N VAL A 179 -7.37 -9.31 -5.76
CA VAL A 179 -7.55 -9.69 -4.36
C VAL A 179 -6.98 -8.62 -3.45
N ARG A 180 -7.73 -8.26 -2.42
CA ARG A 180 -7.23 -7.41 -1.33
C ARG A 180 -7.77 -7.87 0.01
N TYR A 181 -7.15 -7.37 1.07
CA TYR A 181 -7.58 -7.53 2.44
C TYR A 181 -7.94 -6.17 3.03
N VAL A 182 -9.03 -6.12 3.79
CA VAL A 182 -9.44 -4.90 4.49
C VAL A 182 -9.56 -5.22 5.97
N PHE A 183 -8.91 -4.40 6.77
CA PHE A 183 -8.97 -4.46 8.22
C PHE A 183 -9.45 -3.13 8.77
N HIS A 184 -10.13 -3.16 9.91
CA HIS A 184 -10.72 -1.98 10.51
C HIS A 184 -10.31 -1.89 11.97
N ASN A 185 -9.70 -0.75 12.32
CA ASN A 185 -9.51 -0.32 13.68
C ASN A 185 -10.52 0.82 13.96
N GLU A 186 -11.29 0.71 15.04
CA GLU A 186 -12.37 1.67 15.33
C GLU A 186 -11.87 3.09 15.59
N ILE A 187 -10.62 3.23 16.04
CA ILE A 187 -9.97 4.51 16.36
C ILE A 187 -9.28 5.06 15.11
N HIS A 188 -8.59 4.17 14.39
CA HIS A 188 -7.57 4.53 13.41
C HIS A 188 -8.04 4.37 11.95
N GLY A 189 -9.16 3.68 11.71
CA GLY A 189 -9.76 3.52 10.40
C GLY A 189 -9.35 2.23 9.68
N PHE A 190 -9.29 2.28 8.34
CA PHE A 190 -9.14 1.10 7.51
C PHE A 190 -7.73 0.93 6.94
N TYR A 191 -7.15 -0.25 7.16
CA TYR A 191 -5.98 -0.70 6.41
C TYR A 191 -6.43 -1.54 5.22
N ILE A 192 -5.86 -1.26 4.06
CA ILE A 192 -6.14 -2.04 2.85
C ILE A 192 -4.84 -2.60 2.31
N LEU A 193 -4.77 -3.93 2.20
CA LEU A 193 -3.59 -4.64 1.71
C LEU A 193 -3.89 -5.24 0.34
N TYR A 194 -3.12 -4.87 -0.66
CA TYR A 194 -3.19 -5.38 -2.02
C TYR A 194 -2.10 -6.42 -2.21
N VAL A 195 -2.51 -7.62 -2.58
CA VAL A 195 -1.57 -8.63 -3.05
C VAL A 195 -1.42 -8.38 -4.54
N MET A 196 -0.24 -7.94 -4.96
CA MET A 196 0.03 -7.74 -6.38
C MET A 196 0.62 -9.06 -6.91
N PRO A 197 -0.06 -9.77 -7.82
CA PRO A 197 0.59 -10.87 -8.52
C PRO A 197 1.65 -10.27 -9.45
N THR A 198 2.92 -10.39 -9.07
CA THR A 198 4.02 -9.74 -9.79
C THR A 198 4.55 -10.58 -10.93
N PHE A 199 3.71 -11.18 -11.76
CA PHE A 199 4.19 -12.02 -12.85
C PHE A 199 3.42 -11.76 -14.14
N SER A 200 4.13 -11.24 -15.14
CA SER A 200 3.63 -11.08 -16.51
C SER A 200 3.23 -12.44 -17.08
N GLU A 201 2.10 -12.45 -17.80
CA GLU A 201 1.30 -13.60 -18.27
C GLU A 201 1.98 -14.69 -19.11
N ASN A 202 3.30 -14.71 -19.23
CA ASN A 202 4.01 -15.76 -19.96
C ASN A 202 4.56 -16.81 -18.98
N GLU A 203 3.92 -17.98 -18.97
CA GLU A 203 4.40 -19.25 -18.38
C GLU A 203 4.83 -19.21 -16.91
N TYR A 204 3.90 -18.93 -16.01
CA TYR A 204 4.11 -19.14 -14.57
C TYR A 204 3.52 -20.48 -14.11
N LEU A 205 4.42 -21.40 -13.72
CA LEU A 205 4.08 -22.70 -13.13
C LEU A 205 3.15 -22.54 -11.93
N GLU A 206 2.05 -23.30 -11.93
CA GLU A 206 1.10 -23.50 -10.83
C GLU A 206 1.77 -23.64 -9.45
N GLU A 207 2.96 -24.25 -9.42
CA GLU A 207 3.79 -24.43 -8.23
C GLU A 207 4.22 -23.12 -7.56
N LYS A 208 4.64 -22.11 -8.33
CA LYS A 208 5.04 -20.80 -7.76
C LYS A 208 3.85 -20.01 -7.26
N THR A 209 2.69 -20.11 -7.91
CA THR A 209 1.43 -19.51 -7.44
C THR A 209 1.06 -20.02 -6.04
N ASN A 210 1.23 -21.31 -5.78
CA ASN A 210 0.96 -21.88 -4.47
C ASN A 210 1.89 -21.35 -3.38
N ILE A 211 3.17 -21.12 -3.70
CA ILE A 211 4.15 -20.53 -2.78
C ILE A 211 3.74 -19.09 -2.39
N TYR A 212 3.34 -18.27 -3.35
CA TYR A 212 2.89 -16.89 -3.07
C TYR A 212 1.56 -16.85 -2.30
N LEU A 213 0.62 -17.75 -2.62
CA LEU A 213 -0.63 -17.89 -1.86
C LEU A 213 -0.39 -18.35 -0.42
N ASP A 214 0.60 -19.22 -0.18
CA ASP A 214 1.01 -19.62 1.17
C ASP A 214 1.69 -18.47 1.92
N LEU A 215 2.60 -17.75 1.29
CA LEU A 215 3.23 -16.55 1.85
C LEU A 215 2.19 -15.49 2.23
N GLU A 216 1.26 -15.20 1.31
CA GLU A 216 0.12 -14.30 1.54
C GLU A 216 -0.63 -14.70 2.81
N LYS A 217 -1.07 -15.96 2.91
CA LYS A 217 -1.79 -16.46 4.10
C LYS A 217 -0.97 -16.31 5.37
N LYS A 218 0.33 -16.64 5.33
CA LYS A 218 1.21 -16.53 6.50
C LYS A 218 1.37 -15.08 6.95
N ILE A 219 1.61 -14.13 6.05
CA ILE A 219 1.70 -12.70 6.38
C ILE A 219 0.37 -12.20 6.95
N ILE A 220 -0.75 -12.48 6.29
CA ILE A 220 -2.07 -12.05 6.75
C ILE A 220 -2.38 -12.57 8.16
N ASN A 221 -2.01 -13.82 8.47
CA ASN A 221 -2.22 -14.41 9.78
C ASN A 221 -1.39 -13.76 10.90
N THR A 222 -0.36 -12.97 10.57
CA THR A 222 0.47 -12.27 11.55
C THR A 222 -0.02 -10.87 11.86
N ILE A 223 -1.03 -10.38 11.15
CA ILE A 223 -1.57 -9.03 11.35
C ILE A 223 -2.19 -8.91 12.75
N LYS A 224 -1.86 -7.79 13.40
CA LYS A 224 -2.32 -7.45 14.74
C LYS A 224 -2.79 -5.97 14.80
N TYR A 225 -3.85 -5.78 15.59
CA TYR A 225 -4.25 -4.53 16.25
C TYR A 225 -4.36 -4.73 17.77
#